data_AF-A0A2E4PB36-F1
#
_entry.id   AF-A0A2E4PB36-F1
#
_cell.length_a   1.000
_cell.length_b   1.000
_cell.length_c   1.000
_cell.angle_alpha   90.00
_cell.angle_beta   90.00
_cell.angle_gamma   90.00
#
_symmetry.space_group_name_H-M   'P 1'
#
loop_
_entity.id
_entity.type
_entity.pdbx_description
1 polymer ?
#
loop_
_entity_poly.entity_id
_entity_poly.type
_entity_poly.pdbx_seq_one_letter_code
_entity_poly.pdbx_strand_id
1 'polypeptide(L)'
;MKINIFSFLTKCFIIITAIAAMPQVHAQRQASAYDNLRFGGSLGLGFGNNYTQVLVAPGALYQFNEYVGAGLGLQYNYVRFDEVYKSSMYGGSVIGIFSPLPQIQLSAELEQLRVNLEYDRDYLNDDGVVYADNKLHQMD
;
A
#
# COMPACT_ATOMS: atom_id res chain seq x y z
N MET A 1 -24.80 -30.54 -25.86
CA MET A 1 -23.42 -30.93 -25.48
C MET A 1 -23.13 -30.30 -24.11
N LYS A 2 -23.18 -31.07 -23.01
CA LYS A 2 -22.97 -30.53 -21.66
C LYS A 2 -21.46 -30.54 -21.36
N ILE A 3 -20.87 -29.38 -21.16
CA ILE A 3 -19.45 -29.23 -20.83
C ILE A 3 -19.30 -29.41 -19.32
N ASN A 4 -18.60 -30.48 -18.92
CA ASN A 4 -18.39 -30.83 -17.51
C ASN A 4 -17.25 -29.99 -16.89
N ILE A 5 -17.48 -28.68 -16.77
CA ILE A 5 -16.52 -27.69 -16.26
C ILE A 5 -15.94 -28.09 -14.90
N PHE A 6 -16.75 -28.74 -14.06
CA PHE A 6 -16.37 -29.18 -12.73
C PHE A 6 -15.27 -30.26 -12.76
N SER A 7 -15.39 -31.24 -13.67
CA SER A 7 -14.38 -32.30 -13.84
C SER A 7 -13.05 -31.76 -14.39
N PHE A 8 -13.09 -30.69 -15.17
CA PHE A 8 -11.89 -30.01 -15.67
C PHE A 8 -11.18 -29.25 -14.54
N LEU A 9 -11.93 -28.47 -13.74
CA LEU A 9 -11.40 -27.73 -12.59
C LEU A 9 -10.75 -28.66 -11.55
N THR A 10 -11.38 -29.79 -11.22
CA THR A 10 -10.82 -30.76 -10.27
C THR A 10 -9.50 -31.35 -10.78
N LYS A 11 -9.36 -31.61 -12.09
CA LYS A 11 -8.11 -32.14 -12.67
C LYS A 11 -6.99 -31.09 -12.65
N CYS A 12 -7.29 -29.83 -12.95
CA CYS A 12 -6.32 -28.73 -12.81
C CYS A 12 -5.82 -28.60 -11.36
N PHE A 13 -6.72 -28.73 -10.38
CA PHE A 13 -6.34 -28.66 -8.96
C PHE A 13 -5.36 -29.77 -8.54
N ILE A 14 -5.56 -30.99 -9.04
CA ILE A 14 -4.65 -32.14 -8.79
C ILE A 14 -3.28 -31.93 -9.44
N ILE A 15 -3.24 -31.37 -10.65
CA ILE A 15 -1.98 -31.08 -11.36
C ILE A 15 -1.18 -29.99 -10.64
N ILE A 16 -1.85 -28.95 -10.14
CA ILE A 16 -1.21 -27.86 -9.38
C ILE A 16 -0.61 -28.37 -8.06
N THR A 17 -1.30 -29.27 -7.36
CA THR A 17 -0.80 -29.86 -6.10
C THR A 17 0.37 -30.82 -6.32
N ALA A 18 0.43 -31.53 -7.44
CA ALA A 18 1.56 -32.40 -7.78
C ALA A 18 2.86 -31.64 -8.08
N ILE A 19 2.77 -30.45 -8.70
CA ILE A 19 3.93 -29.58 -8.98
C ILE A 19 4.47 -28.96 -7.68
N ALA A 20 3.60 -28.65 -6.71
CA ALA A 20 3.99 -28.11 -5.40
C ALA A 20 4.72 -29.12 -4.50
N ALA A 21 4.75 -30.42 -4.84
CA ALA A 21 5.37 -31.47 -4.03
C ALA A 21 6.85 -31.75 -4.37
N MET A 22 7.47 -30.96 -5.25
CA MET A 22 8.89 -31.12 -5.56
C MET A 22 9.77 -30.69 -4.36
N PRO A 23 10.66 -31.56 -3.85
CA PRO A 23 11.53 -31.21 -2.74
C PRO A 23 12.54 -30.17 -3.18
N GLN A 24 12.63 -29.10 -2.40
CA GLN A 24 13.48 -27.97 -2.70
C GLN A 24 14.86 -28.18 -2.09
N VAL A 25 15.86 -28.40 -2.93
CA VAL A 25 17.26 -28.52 -2.49
C VAL A 25 17.76 -27.13 -2.14
N HIS A 26 17.81 -26.82 -0.84
CA HIS A 26 18.38 -25.57 -0.34
C HIS A 26 19.88 -25.75 -0.13
N ALA A 27 20.70 -25.04 -0.90
CA ALA A 27 22.12 -24.89 -0.58
C ALA A 27 22.24 -24.08 0.72
N GLN A 28 22.92 -24.62 1.74
CA GLN A 28 23.15 -23.91 3.01
C GLN A 28 24.01 -22.66 2.80
N ARG A 29 23.35 -21.52 2.57
CA ARG A 29 23.89 -20.21 2.92
C ARG A 29 23.61 -19.97 4.39
N GLN A 30 24.62 -19.52 5.11
CA GLN A 30 24.47 -19.03 6.48
C GLN A 30 23.68 -17.72 6.42
N ALA A 31 22.35 -17.83 6.39
CA ALA A 31 21.46 -16.70 6.24
C ALA A 31 21.48 -15.87 7.52
N SER A 32 21.88 -14.60 7.38
CA SER A 32 21.70 -13.62 8.44
C SER A 32 20.21 -13.26 8.50
N ALA A 33 19.64 -13.07 9.69
CA ALA A 33 18.24 -12.64 9.83
C ALA A 33 17.95 -11.31 9.09
N TYR A 34 18.99 -10.53 8.81
CA TYR A 34 18.93 -9.28 8.05
C TYR A 34 18.87 -9.48 6.52
N ASP A 35 19.22 -10.65 5.99
CA ASP A 35 19.17 -10.93 4.54
C ASP A 35 17.72 -10.97 4.03
N ASN A 36 16.78 -11.23 4.93
CA ASN A 36 15.35 -11.36 4.64
C ASN A 36 14.59 -10.04 4.73
N LEU A 37 15.20 -8.98 5.30
CA LEU A 37 14.54 -7.69 5.51
C LEU A 37 14.96 -6.70 4.41
N ARG A 38 13.99 -6.21 3.65
CA ARG A 38 14.16 -5.27 2.55
C ARG A 38 13.54 -3.93 2.93
N PHE A 39 14.34 -2.87 2.94
CA PHE A 39 13.84 -1.51 3.13
C PHE A 39 13.66 -0.82 1.78
N GLY A 40 12.64 0.01 1.67
CA GLY A 40 12.33 0.75 0.45
C GLY A 40 11.32 1.85 0.73
N GLY A 41 10.74 2.40 -0.33
CA GLY A 41 9.71 3.42 -0.22
C GLY A 41 9.72 4.38 -1.40
N SER A 42 8.83 5.36 -1.33
CA SER A 42 8.63 6.39 -2.36
C SER A 42 8.92 7.77 -1.81
N LEU A 43 9.58 8.59 -2.62
CA LEU A 43 9.74 10.02 -2.40
C LEU A 43 9.22 10.73 -3.64
N GLY A 44 8.31 11.69 -3.48
CA GLY A 44 7.68 12.40 -4.58
C GLY A 44 7.65 13.90 -4.32
N LEU A 45 7.93 14.68 -5.36
CA LEU A 45 7.81 16.13 -5.36
C LEU A 45 7.07 16.56 -6.63
N GLY A 46 6.06 17.40 -6.48
CA GLY A 46 5.29 17.95 -7.59
C GLY A 46 5.15 19.47 -7.46
N PHE A 47 5.40 20.20 -8.53
CA PHE A 47 5.26 21.65 -8.58
C PHE A 47 4.44 22.04 -9.82
N GLY A 48 3.53 22.98 -9.65
CA GLY A 48 2.71 23.52 -10.72
C GLY A 48 2.25 24.94 -10.39
N ASN A 49 1.44 25.54 -11.26
CA ASN A 49 0.89 26.87 -10.98
C ASN A 49 0.05 26.82 -9.70
N ASN A 50 0.50 27.52 -8.65
CA ASN A 50 -0.12 27.52 -7.32
C ASN A 50 -0.25 26.10 -6.71
N TYR A 51 0.55 25.13 -7.13
CA TYR A 51 0.48 23.75 -6.63
C TYR A 51 1.84 23.29 -6.12
N THR A 52 1.85 22.68 -4.94
CA THR A 52 3.03 21.98 -4.43
C THR A 52 2.61 20.71 -3.73
N GLN A 53 3.28 19.60 -4.05
CA GLN A 53 3.09 18.32 -3.41
C GLN A 53 4.43 17.77 -2.92
N VAL A 54 4.41 17.22 -1.72
CA VAL A 54 5.52 16.47 -1.12
C VAL A 54 4.97 15.15 -0.60
N LEU A 55 5.50 14.04 -1.13
CA LEU A 55 5.15 12.68 -0.72
C LEU A 55 6.41 12.00 -0.15
N VAL A 56 6.25 11.38 1.00
CA VAL A 56 7.26 10.53 1.64
C VAL A 56 6.55 9.27 2.11
N ALA A 57 6.97 8.10 1.62
CA ALA A 57 6.33 6.84 1.95
C ALA A 57 7.37 5.72 2.18
N PRO A 58 8.06 5.69 3.34
CA PRO A 58 8.99 4.61 3.66
C PRO A 58 8.26 3.30 3.94
N GLY A 59 8.94 2.19 3.70
CA GLY A 59 8.42 0.87 4.01
C GLY A 59 9.50 -0.17 4.20
N ALA A 60 9.11 -1.28 4.82
CA ALA A 60 9.95 -2.44 5.02
C ALA A 60 9.16 -3.70 4.67
N LEU A 61 9.84 -4.68 4.08
CA LEU A 61 9.29 -5.97 3.72
C LEU A 61 10.19 -7.07 4.23
N TYR A 62 9.63 -7.99 5.00
CA TYR A 62 10.29 -9.18 5.48
C TYR A 62 9.88 -10.39 4.62
N GLN A 63 10.86 -11.05 4.03
CA GLN A 63 10.69 -12.24 3.21
C GLN A 63 10.85 -13.48 4.10
N PHE A 64 9.77 -14.20 4.39
CA PHE A 64 9.84 -15.39 5.24
C PHE A 64 10.53 -16.56 4.51
N ASN A 65 10.28 -16.67 3.20
CA ASN A 65 10.90 -17.64 2.28
C ASN A 65 10.75 -17.12 0.84
N GLU A 66 11.25 -17.85 -0.16
CA GLU A 66 11.16 -17.43 -1.57
C GLU A 66 9.73 -17.22 -2.11
N TYR A 67 8.71 -17.74 -1.42
CA TYR A 67 7.32 -17.67 -1.81
C TYR A 67 6.52 -16.60 -1.07
N VAL A 68 6.73 -16.41 0.23
CA VAL A 68 5.86 -15.59 1.09
C VAL A 68 6.64 -14.50 1.78
N GLY A 69 6.10 -13.29 1.76
CA GLY A 69 6.61 -12.13 2.50
C GLY A 69 5.49 -11.28 3.07
N ALA A 70 5.83 -10.43 4.04
CA ALA A 70 4.93 -9.40 4.54
C ALA A 70 5.71 -8.12 4.82
N GLY A 71 5.06 -6.97 4.69
CA GLY A 71 5.67 -5.68 4.88
C GLY A 71 4.75 -4.68 5.59
N LEU A 72 5.37 -3.62 6.06
CA LEU A 72 4.73 -2.48 6.69
C LEU A 72 5.20 -1.21 5.98
N GLY A 73 4.25 -0.31 5.71
CA GLY A 73 4.49 0.99 5.11
C GLY A 73 4.00 2.10 6.02
N LEU A 74 4.63 3.26 5.91
CA LEU A 74 4.09 4.53 6.37
C LEU A 74 4.03 5.48 5.18
N GLN A 75 3.07 6.38 5.18
CA GLN A 75 3.02 7.44 4.18
C GLN A 75 2.62 8.78 4.76
N TYR A 76 3.19 9.83 4.19
CA TYR A 76 2.87 11.22 4.43
C TYR A 76 2.83 11.95 3.09
N ASN A 77 1.69 12.53 2.76
CA ASN A 77 1.46 13.28 1.53
C ASN A 77 0.90 14.66 1.88
N TYR A 78 1.72 15.68 1.64
CA TYR A 78 1.35 17.08 1.79
C TYR A 78 1.05 17.66 0.42
N VAL A 79 -0.13 18.26 0.28
CA VAL A 79 -0.56 18.94 -0.93
C VAL A 79 -1.02 20.35 -0.57
N ARG A 80 -0.50 21.34 -1.28
CA ARG A 80 -0.93 22.73 -1.21
C ARG A 80 -1.44 23.17 -2.57
N PHE A 81 -2.64 23.73 -2.60
CA PHE A 81 -3.21 24.42 -3.74
C PHE A 81 -3.51 25.87 -3.31
N ASP A 82 -2.70 26.79 -3.81
CA ASP A 82 -2.72 28.22 -3.48
C ASP A 82 -2.53 28.53 -1.98
N GLU A 83 -2.90 29.74 -1.53
CA GLU A 83 -2.99 30.08 -0.10
C GLU A 83 -4.24 29.52 0.59
N VAL A 84 -5.24 29.07 -0.18
CA VAL A 84 -6.59 28.73 0.31
C VAL A 84 -6.72 27.28 0.80
N TYR A 85 -5.99 26.33 0.19
CA TYR A 85 -6.20 24.90 0.43
C TYR A 85 -4.92 24.14 0.77
N LYS A 86 -4.88 23.58 1.98
CA LYS A 86 -3.80 22.70 2.46
C LYS A 86 -4.40 21.37 2.88
N SER A 87 -3.88 20.28 2.31
CA SER A 87 -4.26 18.93 2.65
C SER A 87 -3.04 18.14 3.10
N SER A 88 -3.13 17.55 4.29
CA SER A 88 -2.11 16.65 4.83
C SER A 88 -2.73 15.29 5.04
N MET A 89 -2.23 14.29 4.32
CA MET A 89 -2.65 12.90 4.46
C MET A 89 -1.51 12.10 5.07
N TYR A 90 -1.82 11.26 6.04
CA TYR A 90 -0.84 10.36 6.63
C TYR A 90 -1.48 9.06 7.07
N GLY A 91 -0.68 8.01 7.11
CA GLY A 91 -1.16 6.70 7.52
C GLY A 91 -0.12 5.62 7.41
N GLY A 92 -0.60 4.40 7.51
CA GLY A 92 0.23 3.20 7.43
C GLY A 92 -0.45 2.11 6.64
N SER A 93 0.35 1.19 6.14
CA SER A 93 -0.10 0.04 5.38
C SER A 93 0.55 -1.25 5.85
N VAL A 94 -0.16 -2.36 5.60
CA VAL A 94 0.34 -3.72 5.76
C VAL A 94 0.17 -4.42 4.43
N ILE A 95 1.25 -5.00 3.91
CA ILE A 95 1.26 -5.72 2.64
C ILE A 95 1.66 -7.18 2.85
N GLY A 96 0.95 -8.09 2.20
CA GLY A 96 1.34 -9.49 2.05
C GLY A 96 1.75 -9.77 0.61
N ILE A 97 2.83 -10.52 0.42
CA ILE A 97 3.34 -10.92 -0.89
C ILE A 97 3.39 -12.45 -0.99
N PHE A 98 2.89 -12.99 -2.11
CA PHE A 98 2.95 -14.39 -2.47
C PHE A 98 3.48 -14.57 -3.91
N SER A 99 4.65 -15.17 -4.05
CA SER A 99 5.37 -15.36 -5.32
C SER A 99 5.52 -16.85 -5.61
N PRO A 100 4.48 -17.55 -6.12
CA PRO A 100 4.53 -19.00 -6.34
C PRO A 100 5.61 -19.42 -7.36
N LEU A 101 6.01 -18.52 -8.25
CA LEU A 101 7.09 -18.71 -9.22
C LEU A 101 7.89 -17.40 -9.32
N PRO A 102 9.20 -17.43 -9.64
CA PRO A 102 10.02 -16.21 -9.73
C PRO A 102 9.50 -15.15 -10.70
N GLN A 103 8.71 -15.55 -11.70
CA GLN A 103 8.13 -14.68 -12.72
C GLN A 103 6.75 -14.12 -12.33
N ILE A 104 6.11 -14.67 -11.29
CA ILE A 104 4.74 -14.30 -10.89
C ILE A 104 4.72 -13.95 -9.41
N GLN A 105 4.38 -12.70 -9.11
CA GLN A 105 4.22 -12.20 -7.75
C GLN A 105 2.82 -11.63 -7.57
N LEU A 106 2.14 -12.09 -6.54
CA LEU A 106 0.84 -11.61 -6.09
C LEU A 106 1.05 -10.80 -4.81
N SER A 107 0.29 -9.73 -4.65
CA SER A 107 0.32 -8.89 -3.45
C SER A 107 -1.08 -8.50 -3.02
N ALA A 108 -1.27 -8.35 -1.72
CA ALA A 108 -2.47 -7.79 -1.12
C ALA A 108 -2.06 -6.77 -0.07
N GLU A 109 -2.60 -5.56 -0.13
CA GLU A 109 -2.25 -4.47 0.76
C GLU A 109 -3.50 -3.90 1.43
N LEU A 110 -3.39 -3.64 2.73
CA LEU A 110 -4.37 -2.93 3.53
C LEU A 110 -3.74 -1.61 3.97
N GLU A 111 -4.37 -0.50 3.63
CA GLU A 111 -3.91 0.85 3.96
C GLU A 111 -4.95 1.57 4.81
N GLN A 112 -4.48 2.25 5.86
CA GLN A 112 -5.30 3.11 6.69
C GLN A 112 -4.73 4.54 6.64
N LEU A 113 -5.55 5.48 6.16
CA LEU A 113 -5.20 6.89 6.07
C LEU A 113 -6.08 7.77 6.95
N ARG A 114 -5.45 8.78 7.54
CA ARG A 114 -6.12 9.94 8.13
C ARG A 114 -5.84 11.17 7.28
N VAL A 115 -6.89 11.92 7.00
CA VAL A 115 -6.85 13.11 6.15
C VAL A 115 -7.15 14.32 7.03
N ASN A 116 -6.20 15.24 7.12
CA ASN A 116 -6.39 16.53 7.76
C ASN A 116 -6.47 17.59 6.66
N LEU A 117 -7.64 18.23 6.58
CA LEU A 117 -7.93 19.30 5.63
C LEU A 117 -7.97 20.61 6.41
N GLU A 118 -7.15 21.57 6.00
CA GLU A 118 -7.18 22.93 6.52
C GLU A 118 -7.55 23.87 5.37
N TYR A 119 -8.68 24.57 5.55
CA TYR A 119 -9.18 25.57 4.63
C TYR A 119 -8.91 26.94 5.23
N ASP A 120 -8.26 27.82 4.49
CA ASP A 120 -8.01 29.16 5.00
C ASP A 120 -9.34 29.95 5.02
N ARG A 121 -9.78 30.30 6.22
CA ARG A 121 -11.08 30.94 6.47
C ARG A 121 -11.08 32.42 6.10
N ASP A 122 -9.92 33.00 5.86
CA ASP A 122 -9.77 34.43 5.57
C ASP A 122 -10.20 34.80 4.14
N TYR A 123 -10.20 33.84 3.21
CA TYR A 123 -10.74 34.02 1.85
C TYR A 123 -12.28 33.94 1.76
N LEU A 124 -12.94 33.38 2.78
CA LEU A 124 -14.42 33.28 2.82
C LEU A 124 -15.10 34.51 3.45
N ASN A 125 -14.31 35.42 4.04
CA ASN A 125 -14.84 36.63 4.67
C ASN A 125 -15.05 37.80 3.69
N ASP A 126 -14.49 37.75 2.47
CA ASP A 126 -14.75 38.77 1.43
C ASP A 126 -16.04 38.47 0.63
N ASP A 127 -16.49 37.20 0.63
CA ASP A 127 -17.64 36.74 -0.17
C ASP A 127 -18.94 36.56 0.64
N GLY A 128 -18.92 36.85 1.95
CA GLY A 128 -20.13 36.84 2.79
C GLY A 128 -20.81 35.47 2.94
N VAL A 129 -20.12 34.36 2.72
CA VAL A 129 -20.69 33.01 2.88
C VAL A 129 -20.21 32.36 4.18
N VAL A 130 -21.06 32.46 5.21
CA VAL A 130 -20.91 31.79 6.50
C VAL A 130 -21.10 30.28 6.31
N TYR A 131 -20.01 29.52 6.22
CA TYR A 131 -20.08 28.07 6.44
C TYR A 131 -20.06 27.79 7.94
N ALA A 132 -21.21 27.30 8.40
CA ALA A 132 -21.42 26.81 9.74
C ALA A 132 -20.36 25.77 10.12
N ASP A 133 -19.84 25.98 11.32
CA ASP A 133 -19.04 25.04 12.10
C ASP A 133 -19.60 23.62 11.99
N ASN A 134 -18.82 22.69 11.44
CA ASN A 134 -19.03 21.28 11.66
C ASN A 134 -17.75 20.70 12.27
N LYS A 135 -17.51 21.09 13.54
CA LYS A 135 -16.85 20.21 14.51
C LYS A 135 -17.47 18.82 14.44
N LEU A 136 -16.85 17.92 13.68
CA LEU A 136 -16.88 16.51 14.02
C LEU A 136 -15.60 16.22 14.80
N HIS A 137 -15.73 16.50 16.09
CA HIS A 137 -14.87 16.03 17.15
C HIS A 137 -14.66 14.52 17.00
N GLN A 138 -13.39 14.12 17.07
CA GLN A 138 -13.02 12.83 17.64
C GLN A 138 -13.76 12.67 18.97
N MET A 139 -14.54 11.60 19.13
CA MET A 139 -14.93 11.09 20.44
C MET A 139 -14.75 9.57 20.41
N ASP A 140 -13.77 9.15 21.22
CA ASP A 140 -13.50 7.85 21.82
C ASP A 140 -13.16 6.63 20.94
#